data_AF-A0A0F9GTL6-F1
#
_entry.id   AF-A0A0F9GTL6-F1
#
_cell.length_a   1.000
_cell.length_b   1.000
_cell.length_c   1.000
_cell.angle_alpha   90.00
_cell.angle_beta   90.00
_cell.angle_gamma   90.00
#
_symmetry.space_group_name_H-M   'P 1'
#
loop_
_entity.id
_entity.type
_entity.pdbx_description
1 polymer ?
#
loop_
_entity_poly.entity_id
_entity_poly.type
_entity_poly.pdbx_seq_one_letter_code
_entity_poly.pdbx_strand_id
1 'polypeptide(L)'
;MATSPQPPPIRTATFRALPAKTQPTTRQRGAGIVVFAWILLAIATVLGSLALMAGLGSAVSAVQEAALGAMFAAFFVAGYILARCVEKIVLWTR
;
A
#
# COMPACT_ATOMS: atom_id res chain seq x y z
N MET A 1 -56.50 -33.59 -37.42
CA MET A 1 -55.13 -33.99 -37.03
C MET A 1 -54.30 -32.72 -36.93
N ALA A 2 -54.03 -32.25 -35.71
CA ALA A 2 -53.28 -31.02 -35.47
C ALA A 2 -51.81 -31.36 -35.18
N THR A 3 -50.89 -30.87 -36.00
CA THR A 3 -49.45 -31.02 -35.79
C THR A 3 -48.97 -30.01 -34.74
N SER A 4 -48.57 -30.51 -33.58
CA SER A 4 -47.91 -29.73 -32.53
C SER A 4 -46.55 -29.21 -33.03
N PRO A 5 -46.24 -27.91 -32.90
CA PRO A 5 -44.91 -27.39 -33.24
C PRO A 5 -43.88 -27.85 -32.20
N GLN A 6 -42.83 -28.52 -32.68
CA GLN A 6 -41.71 -28.99 -31.87
C GLN A 6 -40.83 -27.79 -31.44
N PRO A 7 -40.45 -27.65 -30.16
CA PRO A 7 -39.59 -26.56 -29.72
C PRO A 7 -38.16 -26.71 -30.25
N PRO A 8 -37.46 -25.61 -30.56
CA PRO A 8 -36.12 -25.66 -31.13
C PRO A 8 -35.10 -26.22 -30.12
N PRO A 9 -34.02 -26.88 -30.59
CA PRO A 9 -33.01 -27.45 -29.72
C PRO A 9 -32.29 -26.34 -28.94
N ILE A 10 -32.34 -26.44 -27.61
CA ILE A 10 -31.59 -25.59 -26.69
C ILE A 10 -30.11 -25.80 -27.00
N ARG A 11 -29.47 -24.81 -27.63
CA ARG A 11 -28.01 -24.79 -27.79
C ARG A 11 -27.42 -24.60 -26.41
N THR A 12 -27.02 -25.71 -25.79
CA THR A 12 -26.08 -25.71 -24.67
C THR A 12 -24.83 -25.01 -25.16
N ALA A 13 -24.72 -23.71 -24.88
CA ALA A 13 -23.48 -23.00 -24.98
C ALA A 13 -22.51 -23.75 -24.08
N THR A 14 -21.65 -24.56 -24.68
CA THR A 14 -20.50 -25.16 -24.04
C THR A 14 -19.70 -23.98 -23.52
N PHE A 15 -19.92 -23.66 -22.24
CA PHE A 15 -19.16 -22.67 -21.52
C PHE A 15 -17.75 -23.23 -21.45
N ARG A 16 -16.97 -22.90 -22.48
CA ARG A 16 -15.56 -23.25 -22.59
C ARG A 16 -14.92 -22.62 -21.37
N ALA A 17 -14.63 -23.45 -20.36
CA ALA A 17 -13.93 -23.03 -19.17
C ALA A 17 -12.67 -22.29 -19.64
N LEU A 18 -12.64 -20.98 -19.44
CA LEU A 18 -11.44 -20.19 -19.63
C LEU A 18 -10.36 -20.87 -18.78
N PRO A 19 -9.19 -21.22 -19.33
CA PRO A 19 -8.13 -21.81 -18.53
C PRO A 19 -7.93 -20.86 -17.36
N ALA A 20 -8.08 -21.39 -16.14
CA ALA A 20 -7.85 -20.63 -14.93
C ALA A 20 -6.48 -20.00 -15.11
N LYS A 21 -6.45 -18.66 -15.31
CA LYS A 21 -5.19 -17.94 -15.46
C LYS A 21 -4.47 -18.17 -14.15
N THR A 22 -3.52 -19.09 -14.17
CA THR A 22 -2.63 -19.39 -13.06
C THR A 22 -1.96 -18.07 -12.73
N GLN A 23 -2.43 -17.46 -11.66
CA GLN A 23 -1.94 -16.20 -11.16
C GLN A 23 -0.43 -16.38 -10.94
N PRO A 24 0.44 -15.57 -11.54
CA PRO A 24 1.87 -15.76 -11.35
C PRO A 24 2.21 -15.48 -9.89
N THR A 25 2.45 -16.55 -9.13
CA THR A 25 2.84 -16.56 -7.71
C THR A 25 4.23 -15.96 -7.47
N THR A 26 4.91 -15.48 -8.50
CA THR A 26 6.29 -14.98 -8.44
C THR A 26 6.41 -13.46 -8.20
N ARG A 27 5.29 -12.71 -8.06
CA ARG A 27 5.35 -11.23 -7.91
C ARG A 27 5.63 -10.73 -6.48
N GLN A 28 5.90 -11.60 -5.50
CA GLN A 28 5.99 -11.19 -4.09
C GLN A 28 7.33 -10.59 -3.63
N ARG A 29 8.47 -10.90 -4.26
CA ARG A 29 9.79 -10.56 -3.69
C ARG A 29 10.03 -9.07 -3.44
N GLY A 30 9.68 -8.19 -4.37
CA GLY A 30 9.78 -6.74 -4.16
C GLY A 30 8.62 -6.13 -3.37
N ALA A 31 7.47 -6.81 -3.26
CA ALA A 31 6.35 -6.31 -2.47
C ALA A 31 6.71 -6.31 -0.97
N GLY A 32 7.46 -7.33 -0.53
CA GLY A 32 7.96 -7.40 0.85
C GLY A 32 8.85 -6.21 1.24
N ILE A 33 9.75 -5.76 0.36
CA ILE A 33 10.66 -4.63 0.64
C ILE A 33 9.89 -3.32 0.78
N VAL A 34 8.92 -3.08 -0.13
CA VAL A 34 8.08 -1.88 -0.07
C VAL A 34 7.24 -1.88 1.21
N VAL A 35 6.58 -3.00 1.51
CA VAL A 35 5.78 -3.14 2.74
C VAL A 35 6.65 -2.93 3.99
N PHE A 36 7.85 -3.50 4.03
CA PHE A 36 8.78 -3.32 5.14
C PHE A 36 9.20 -1.86 5.33
N ALA A 37 9.50 -1.13 4.25
CA ALA A 37 9.85 0.30 4.32
C ALA A 37 8.69 1.15 4.88
N TRP A 38 7.44 0.86 4.48
CA TRP A 38 6.26 1.53 5.03
C TRP A 38 6.00 1.19 6.50
N ILE A 39 6.24 -0.06 6.91
CA ILE A 39 6.13 -0.47 8.31
C ILE A 39 7.17 0.28 9.16
N LEU A 40 8.42 0.36 8.70
CA LEU A 40 9.46 1.12 9.39
C LEU A 40 9.09 2.61 9.51
N LEU A 41 8.56 3.21 8.44
CA LEU A 41 8.09 4.59 8.48
C LEU A 41 6.95 4.77 9.49
N ALA A 42 5.99 3.84 9.54
CA ALA A 42 4.90 3.88 10.51
C ALA A 42 5.42 3.80 11.96
N ILE A 43 6.35 2.89 12.24
CA ILE A 43 6.99 2.76 13.57
C ILE A 43 7.74 4.04 13.93
N ALA A 44 8.54 4.57 13.01
CA ALA A 44 9.28 5.82 13.22
C ALA A 44 8.35 7.01 13.48
N THR A 45 7.18 7.04 12.83
CA THR A 45 6.16 8.08 13.02
C THR A 45 5.55 7.99 14.41
N VAL A 46 5.18 6.78 14.86
CA VAL A 46 4.62 6.58 16.20
C VAL A 46 5.64 6.95 17.27
N LEU A 47 6.87 6.44 17.18
CA LEU A 47 7.94 6.76 18.13
C LEU A 47 8.29 8.26 18.11
N GLY A 48 8.39 8.86 16.93
CA GLY A 48 8.65 10.29 16.79
C GLY A 48 7.53 11.15 17.35
N SER A 49 6.26 10.74 17.21
CA SER A 49 5.11 11.46 17.78
C SER A 49 5.12 11.40 19.31
N LEU A 50 5.47 10.25 19.89
CA LEU A 50 5.66 10.11 21.34
C LEU A 50 6.83 10.98 21.84
N ALA A 51 7.94 11.00 21.12
CA ALA A 51 9.07 11.86 21.44
C ALA A 51 8.72 13.36 21.34
N LEU A 52 7.93 13.75 20.33
CA LEU A 52 7.44 15.12 20.19
C LEU A 52 6.53 15.51 21.36
N MET A 53 5.59 14.64 21.75
CA MET A 53 4.72 14.89 22.92
C MET A 53 5.54 15.07 24.20
N ALA A 54 6.55 14.22 24.44
CA ALA A 54 7.43 14.36 25.59
C ALA A 54 8.27 15.66 25.55
N GLY A 55 8.76 16.03 24.37
CA GLY A 55 9.53 17.26 24.16
C GLY A 55 8.68 18.52 24.35
N LEU A 56 7.45 18.52 23.84
CA LEU A 56 6.48 19.62 24.04
C LEU A 56 6.12 19.77 25.52
N GLY A 57 5.99 18.67 26.27
CA GLY A 57 5.75 18.72 27.71
C GLY A 57 6.90 19.34 28.53
N SER A 58 8.08 19.47 27.94
CA SER A 58 9.27 20.07 28.58
C SER A 58 9.68 21.41 27.97
N ALA A 59 8.94 21.91 26.97
CA ALA A 59 9.31 23.15 26.28
C ALA A 59 8.99 24.37 27.16
N VAL A 60 9.97 25.28 27.28
CA VAL A 60 9.86 26.46 28.16
C VAL A 60 9.45 27.70 27.35
N SER A 61 9.53 27.64 26.02
CA SER A 61 9.23 28.78 25.13
C SER A 61 8.51 28.36 23.86
N ALA A 62 7.67 29.26 23.34
CA ALA A 62 6.97 29.07 22.06
C ALA A 62 7.94 28.83 20.89
N VAL A 63 9.15 29.39 20.95
CA VAL A 63 10.20 29.16 19.95
C VAL A 63 10.69 27.70 19.98
N GLN A 64 10.86 27.11 21.16
CA GLN A 64 11.22 25.69 21.29
C GLN A 64 10.12 24.77 20.81
N GLU A 65 8.86 25.07 21.11
CA GLU A 65 7.72 24.30 20.59
C GLU A 65 7.66 24.33 19.06
N ALA A 66 7.83 25.51 18.45
CA ALA A 66 7.86 25.66 17.00
C ALA A 66 9.04 24.91 16.36
N ALA A 67 10.22 24.98 16.99
CA ALA A 67 11.41 24.26 16.52
C ALA A 67 11.23 22.74 16.58
N LEU A 68 10.67 22.21 17.67
CA LEU A 68 10.36 20.79 17.82
C LEU A 68 9.36 20.32 16.74
N GLY A 69 8.30 21.10 16.52
CA GLY A 69 7.34 20.82 15.46
C GLY A 69 7.97 20.82 14.06
N ALA A 70 8.81 21.80 13.75
CA ALA A 70 9.52 21.88 12.47
C ALA A 70 10.49 20.71 12.27
N MET A 71 11.23 20.32 13.31
CA MET A 71 12.13 19.16 13.27
C MET A 71 11.36 17.86 13.00
N PHE A 72 10.23 17.66 13.69
CA PHE A 72 9.40 16.49 13.48
C PHE A 72 8.81 16.43 12.06
N ALA A 73 8.29 17.56 11.56
CA ALA A 73 7.77 17.65 10.20
C ALA A 73 8.86 17.36 9.15
N ALA A 74 10.06 17.93 9.30
CA ALA A 74 11.18 17.68 8.39
C ALA A 74 11.58 16.20 8.36
N PHE A 75 11.64 15.55 9.52
CA PHE A 75 11.96 14.13 9.61
C PHE A 75 10.91 13.25 8.92
N PHE A 76 9.62 13.53 9.16
CA PHE A 76 8.53 12.78 8.55
C PHE A 76 8.50 12.94 7.02
N VAL A 77 8.70 14.16 6.52
CA VAL A 77 8.77 14.44 5.07
C VAL A 77 9.94 13.67 4.44
N ALA A 78 11.12 13.72 5.06
CA ALA A 78 12.28 12.99 4.57
C ALA A 78 12.05 11.47 4.54
N GLY A 79 11.49 10.90 5.61
CA GLY A 79 11.16 9.48 5.70
C GLY A 79 10.11 9.05 4.67
N TYR A 80 9.10 9.88 4.43
CA TYR A 80 8.08 9.63 3.41
C TYR A 80 8.67 9.64 1.99
N ILE A 81 9.52 10.62 1.66
CA ILE A 81 10.21 10.69 0.36
C ILE A 81 11.07 9.44 0.19
N LEU A 82 11.80 9.02 1.23
CA LEU A 82 12.64 7.82 1.17
C LEU A 82 11.80 6.56 0.90
N ALA A 83 10.68 6.37 1.58
CA ALA A 83 9.78 5.24 1.36
C ALA A 83 9.23 5.23 -0.09
N ARG A 84 8.88 6.39 -0.64
CA ARG A 84 8.46 6.54 -2.04
C ARG A 84 9.59 6.27 -3.04
N CYS A 85 10.81 6.68 -2.74
CA CYS A 85 11.99 6.36 -3.55
C CYS A 85 12.22 4.84 -3.58
N VAL A 86 12.14 4.17 -2.44
CA VAL A 86 12.26 2.69 -2.37
C VAL A 86 11.18 2.02 -3.21
N GLU A 87 9.92 2.47 -3.12
CA GLU A 87 8.84 1.97 -3.95
C GLU A 87 9.13 2.13 -5.45
N LYS A 88 9.59 3.31 -5.87
CA LYS A 88 9.95 3.58 -7.27
C LYS A 88 11.14 2.75 -7.76
N ILE A 89 12.19 2.62 -6.95
CA ILE A 89 13.37 1.80 -7.28
C ILE A 89 12.95 0.33 -7.44
N VAL A 90 12.21 -0.22 -6.48
CA VAL A 90 11.78 -1.63 -6.51
C VAL A 90 10.85 -1.93 -7.69
N LEU A 91 10.04 -0.96 -8.11
CA LEU A 91 9.21 -1.09 -9.31
C LEU A 91 10.02 -0.98 -10.60
N TRP A 92 11.07 -0.15 -10.64
CA TRP A 92 11.92 0.06 -11.81
C TRP A 92 12.92 -1.07 -12.05
N THR A 93 13.33 -1.78 -10.99
CA THR A 93 14.23 -2.96 -11.08
C THR A 93 13.51 -4.26 -11.50
N ARG A 94 12.20 -4.22 -11.75
CA ARG A 94 11.40 -5.37 -12.21
C ARG A 94 10.96 -5.21 -13.65
#